data_AF-A0A3M1E3R7-F1
#
_entry.id   AF-A0A3M1E3R7-F1
#
_cell.length_a   1.000
_cell.length_b   1.000
_cell.length_c   1.000
_cell.angle_alpha   90.00
_cell.angle_beta   90.00
_cell.angle_gamma   90.00
#
_symmetry.space_group_name_H-M   'P 1'
#
loop_
_entity.id
_entity.type
_entity.pdbx_description
1 polymer ?
#
loop_
_entity_poly.entity_id
_entity_poly.type
_entity_poly.pdbx_seq_one_letter_code
_entity_poly.pdbx_strand_id
1 'polypeptide(L)'
;MRRNRRRRAAAVVEFAVVLPLLLTILFGIIEYGWVFMVRQTLQSAAREGCRIAVMPTVGPPYTEVIERVNQVMAPTGLTSYTISMTHATNSDPTETVEVRIPYEDVSLLGGFFGTHDYDL
;
A
#
# COMPACT_ATOMS: atom_id res chain seq x y z
N MET A 1 -17.04 -53.03 -12.13
CA MET A 1 -17.17 -51.68 -11.52
C MET A 1 -15.95 -50.76 -11.74
N ARG A 2 -15.37 -50.65 -12.96
CA ARG A 2 -14.16 -49.82 -13.25
C ARG A 2 -14.43 -48.38 -13.75
N ARG A 3 -15.71 -47.99 -13.94
CA ARG A 3 -16.09 -46.74 -14.63
C ARG A 3 -16.04 -45.48 -13.75
N ASN A 4 -16.29 -45.62 -12.44
CA ASN A 4 -16.35 -44.47 -11.52
C ASN A 4 -14.97 -43.86 -11.18
N ARG A 5 -13.90 -44.67 -11.20
CA ARG A 5 -12.55 -44.20 -10.88
C ARG A 5 -11.94 -43.33 -12.00
N ARG A 6 -12.27 -43.62 -13.27
CA ARG A 6 -11.80 -42.83 -14.44
C ARG A 6 -12.40 -41.42 -14.47
N ARG A 7 -13.69 -41.27 -14.13
CA ARG A 7 -14.36 -39.95 -14.09
C ARG A 7 -13.78 -39.04 -13.01
N ARG A 8 -13.46 -39.60 -11.83
CA ARG A 8 -12.81 -38.84 -10.75
C ARG A 8 -11.40 -38.37 -11.12
N ALA A 9 -10.62 -39.21 -11.82
CA ALA A 9 -9.28 -38.81 -12.28
C ALA A 9 -9.33 -37.70 -13.34
N ALA A 10 -10.28 -37.76 -14.28
CA ALA A 10 -10.46 -36.70 -15.28
C ALA A 10 -10.84 -35.35 -14.64
N ALA A 11 -11.78 -35.35 -13.68
CA ALA A 11 -12.18 -34.13 -12.98
C ALA A 11 -11.03 -33.45 -12.21
N VAL A 12 -10.10 -34.23 -11.65
CA VAL A 12 -8.90 -33.69 -10.98
C VAL A 12 -7.97 -33.00 -11.99
N VAL A 13 -7.83 -33.57 -13.19
CA VAL A 13 -6.99 -32.98 -14.25
C VAL A 13 -7.61 -31.70 -14.81
N GLU A 14 -8.93 -31.67 -15.02
CA GLU A 14 -9.66 -30.47 -15.44
C GLU A 14 -9.50 -29.34 -14.42
N PHE A 15 -9.63 -29.66 -13.13
CA PHE A 15 -9.41 -28.68 -12.06
C PHE A 15 -7.96 -28.20 -11.99
N ALA A 16 -6.97 -29.09 -12.18
CA ALA A 16 -5.55 -28.72 -12.16
C ALA A 16 -5.17 -27.71 -13.26
N VAL A 17 -5.90 -27.69 -14.39
CA VAL A 17 -5.67 -26.72 -15.47
C VAL A 17 -6.33 -25.37 -15.17
N VAL A 18 -7.51 -25.36 -14.53
CA VAL A 18 -8.24 -24.12 -14.20
C VAL A 18 -7.70 -23.45 -12.94
N LEU A 19 -7.22 -24.24 -11.98
CA LEU A 19 -6.74 -23.76 -10.68
C LEU A 19 -5.65 -22.68 -10.78
N PRO A 20 -4.59 -22.81 -11.60
CA PRO A 20 -3.57 -21.77 -11.72
C PRO A 20 -4.15 -20.42 -12.15
N LEU A 21 -5.06 -20.42 -13.15
CA LEU A 21 -5.73 -19.20 -13.62
C LEU A 21 -6.59 -18.57 -12.52
N LEU A 22 -7.35 -19.39 -11.80
CA LEU A 22 -8.18 -18.93 -10.69
C LEU A 22 -7.33 -18.32 -9.57
N LEU A 23 -6.20 -18.95 -9.23
CA LEU A 23 -5.27 -18.43 -8.23
C LEU A 23 -4.63 -17.11 -8.65
N THR A 24 -4.23 -16.96 -9.91
CA THR A 24 -3.68 -15.69 -10.42
C THR A 24 -4.69 -14.54 -10.28
N ILE A 25 -5.95 -14.77 -10.64
CA ILE A 25 -7.00 -13.75 -10.52
C ILE A 25 -7.30 -13.45 -9.06
N LEU A 26 -7.41 -14.49 -8.22
CA LEU A 26 -7.68 -14.32 -6.79
C LEU A 26 -6.58 -13.51 -6.10
N PHE A 27 -5.32 -13.87 -6.31
CA PHE A 27 -4.19 -13.14 -5.74
C PHE A 27 -4.08 -11.72 -6.30
N GLY A 28 -4.39 -11.50 -7.58
CA GLY A 28 -4.45 -10.15 -8.15
C GLY A 28 -5.50 -9.26 -7.47
N ILE A 29 -6.69 -9.80 -7.16
CA ILE A 29 -7.73 -9.05 -6.45
C ILE A 29 -7.30 -8.72 -5.02
N ILE A 30 -6.69 -9.69 -4.31
CA ILE A 30 -6.23 -9.49 -2.92
C ILE A 30 -5.11 -8.42 -2.89
N GLU A 31 -4.13 -8.54 -3.76
CA GLU A 31 -3.03 -7.59 -3.90
C GLU A 31 -3.55 -6.18 -4.18
N TYR A 32 -4.45 -6.04 -5.17
CA TYR A 32 -5.01 -4.73 -5.51
C TYR A 32 -5.80 -4.12 -4.35
N GLY A 33 -6.60 -4.93 -3.63
CA GLY A 33 -7.35 -4.46 -2.46
C GLY A 33 -6.43 -3.96 -1.35
N TRP A 34 -5.32 -4.65 -1.11
CA TRP A 34 -4.31 -4.26 -0.13
C TRP A 34 -3.62 -2.94 -0.53
N VAL A 35 -3.11 -2.85 -1.76
CA VAL A 35 -2.44 -1.63 -2.28
C VAL A 35 -3.40 -0.44 -2.24
N PHE A 36 -4.67 -0.65 -2.62
CA PHE A 36 -5.68 0.40 -2.58
C PHE A 36 -5.94 0.92 -1.16
N MET A 37 -6.01 0.02 -0.18
CA MET A 37 -6.13 0.40 1.23
C MET A 37 -4.92 1.22 1.69
N VAL A 38 -3.70 0.79 1.38
CA VAL A 38 -2.47 1.51 1.76
C VAL A 38 -2.43 2.90 1.13
N ARG A 39 -2.80 3.04 -0.14
CA ARG A 39 -2.89 4.34 -0.83
C ARG A 39 -3.88 5.29 -0.15
N GLN A 40 -5.05 4.78 0.26
CA GLN A 40 -6.02 5.61 1.01
C GLN A 40 -5.47 6.06 2.37
N THR A 41 -4.73 5.18 3.05
CA THR A 41 -4.06 5.53 4.31
C THR A 41 -2.97 6.57 4.09
N LEU A 42 -2.16 6.45 3.03
CA LEU A 42 -1.11 7.42 2.69
C LEU A 42 -1.68 8.83 2.45
N GLN A 43 -2.73 8.92 1.64
CA GLN A 43 -3.42 10.20 1.39
C GLN A 43 -3.99 10.79 2.69
N SER A 44 -4.54 9.94 3.55
CA SER A 44 -5.05 10.36 4.86
C SER A 44 -3.93 10.84 5.79
N ALA A 45 -2.80 10.13 5.79
CA ALA A 45 -1.64 10.45 6.60
C ALA A 45 -0.99 11.78 6.16
N ALA A 46 -0.83 11.99 4.85
CA ALA A 46 -0.33 13.25 4.31
C ALA A 46 -1.25 14.43 4.65
N ARG A 47 -2.57 14.25 4.49
CA ARG A 47 -3.56 15.28 4.83
C ARG A 47 -3.53 15.65 6.32
N GLU A 48 -3.46 14.64 7.17
CA GLU A 48 -3.42 14.83 8.62
C GLU A 48 -2.06 15.41 9.08
N GLY A 49 -0.96 15.03 8.40
CA GLY A 49 0.36 15.62 8.58
C GLY A 49 0.38 17.11 8.22
N CYS A 50 -0.17 17.49 7.06
CA CYS A 50 -0.33 18.90 6.66
C CYS A 50 -1.15 19.69 7.68
N ARG A 51 -2.23 19.12 8.22
CA ARG A 51 -3.09 19.79 9.21
C ARG A 51 -2.30 20.20 10.45
N ILE A 52 -1.37 19.36 10.89
CA ILE A 52 -0.49 19.66 12.02
C ILE A 52 0.64 20.60 11.61
N ALA A 53 1.23 20.41 10.43
CA ALA A 53 2.34 21.23 9.94
C ALA A 53 2.01 22.74 9.84
N VAL A 54 0.75 23.09 9.55
CA VAL A 54 0.28 24.49 9.46
C VAL A 54 0.14 25.17 10.83
N MET A 55 0.16 24.42 11.93
CA MET A 55 -0.01 25.00 13.27
C MET A 55 1.23 25.81 13.67
N PRO A 56 1.07 27.05 14.18
CA PRO A 56 2.21 27.94 14.46
C PRO A 56 3.09 27.47 15.64
N THR A 57 2.63 26.48 16.40
CA THR A 57 3.39 25.83 17.48
C THR A 57 4.33 24.75 16.97
N VAL A 58 4.19 24.34 15.71
CA VAL A 58 4.92 23.23 15.09
C VAL A 58 6.10 23.78 14.32
N GLY A 59 7.29 23.24 14.58
CA GLY A 59 8.53 23.64 13.92
C GLY A 59 9.56 22.52 13.95
N PRO A 60 10.75 22.73 13.36
CA PRO A 60 11.81 21.71 13.32
C PRO A 60 12.16 21.25 14.74
N PRO A 61 12.25 19.93 15.02
CA PRO A 61 12.33 18.81 14.07
C PRO A 61 11.00 18.13 13.66
N TYR A 62 9.86 18.82 13.77
CA TYR A 62 8.52 18.38 13.30
C TYR A 62 8.04 17.04 13.89
N THR A 63 8.41 16.73 15.14
CA THR A 63 8.09 15.47 15.82
C THR A 63 6.58 15.20 15.87
N GLU A 64 5.77 16.23 16.10
CA GLU A 64 4.31 16.11 16.16
C GLU A 64 3.70 15.64 14.84
N VAL A 65 4.25 16.10 13.71
CA VAL A 65 3.80 15.70 12.37
C VAL A 65 4.19 14.25 12.12
N ILE A 66 5.44 13.89 12.43
CA ILE A 66 5.95 12.53 12.28
C ILE A 66 5.14 11.55 13.15
N GLU A 67 4.92 11.87 14.42
CA GLU A 67 4.12 11.04 15.33
C GLU A 67 2.69 10.84 14.83
N ARG A 68 2.05 11.91 14.32
CA ARG A 68 0.71 11.80 13.79
C ARG A 68 0.65 10.95 12.52
N VAL A 69 1.58 11.16 11.58
CA VAL A 69 1.69 10.32 10.37
C VAL A 69 1.88 8.86 10.79
N ASN A 70 2.75 8.59 11.77
CA ASN A 70 2.97 7.25 12.31
C ASN A 70 1.70 6.63 12.90
N GLN A 71 0.88 7.41 13.64
CA GLN A 71 -0.39 6.93 14.18
C GLN A 71 -1.39 6.56 13.08
N VAL A 72 -1.46 7.34 12.00
CA VAL A 72 -2.35 7.05 10.86
C VAL A 72 -1.86 5.84 10.08
N MET A 73 -0.54 5.66 9.95
CA MET A 73 0.06 4.55 9.23
C MET A 73 0.12 3.25 10.05
N ALA A 74 0.05 3.30 11.38
CA ALA A 74 0.17 2.14 12.26
C ALA A 74 -0.73 0.93 11.90
N PRO A 75 -2.00 1.10 11.49
CA PRO A 75 -2.87 -0.02 11.12
C PRO A 75 -2.40 -0.78 9.87
N THR A 76 -1.58 -0.15 9.02
CA THR A 76 -1.03 -0.82 7.81
C THR A 76 0.09 -1.80 8.14
N GLY A 77 0.71 -1.69 9.32
CA GLY A 77 1.87 -2.50 9.71
C GLY A 77 3.16 -2.16 8.94
N LEU A 78 3.14 -1.17 8.04
CA LEU A 78 4.29 -0.73 7.27
C LEU A 78 5.16 0.21 8.11
N THR A 79 6.48 0.02 8.05
CA THR A 79 7.47 0.79 8.81
C THR A 79 8.52 1.49 7.95
N SER A 80 8.69 1.05 6.70
CA SER A 80 9.57 1.67 5.71
C SER A 80 8.78 2.67 4.87
N TYR A 81 8.75 3.94 5.27
CA TYR A 81 8.21 5.03 4.48
C TYR A 81 8.98 6.32 4.72
N THR A 82 9.05 7.15 3.68
CA THR A 82 9.77 8.43 3.74
C THR A 82 8.77 9.56 3.87
N ILE A 83 8.97 10.43 4.85
CA ILE A 83 8.20 11.66 5.03
C ILE A 83 9.11 12.82 4.60
N SER A 84 8.76 13.50 3.51
CA SER A 84 9.37 14.76 3.07
C SER A 84 8.45 15.92 3.45
N MET A 85 8.99 16.95 4.09
CA MET A 85 8.24 18.15 4.46
C MET A 85 8.93 19.39 3.90
N THR A 86 8.16 20.27 3.27
CA THR A 86 8.60 21.59 2.82
C THR A 86 7.72 22.64 3.49
N HIS A 87 8.33 23.48 4.33
CA HIS A 87 7.63 24.50 5.11
C HIS A 87 7.47 25.80 4.33
N ALA A 88 6.37 26.49 4.57
CA ALA A 88 6.08 27.77 3.98
C ALA A 88 7.09 28.82 4.49
N THR A 89 7.68 29.55 3.56
CA THR A 89 8.56 30.69 3.83
C THR A 89 7.87 31.96 3.30
N ASN A 90 8.30 33.15 3.73
CA ASN A 90 7.79 34.42 3.18
C ASN A 90 7.90 34.54 1.64
N SER A 91 8.72 33.70 1.00
CA SER A 91 8.90 33.62 -0.46
C SER A 91 8.07 32.50 -1.12
N ASP A 92 7.58 31.53 -0.35
CA ASP A 92 6.71 30.44 -0.81
C ASP A 92 5.72 30.09 0.32
N PRO A 93 4.46 30.56 0.27
CA PRO A 93 3.50 30.37 1.35
C PRO A 93 2.94 28.93 1.44
N THR A 94 3.51 27.97 0.71
CA THR A 94 2.96 26.62 0.59
C THR A 94 3.59 25.65 1.58
N GLU A 95 2.77 25.10 2.49
CA GLU A 95 3.12 23.93 3.30
C GLU A 95 2.88 22.65 2.49
N THR A 96 3.91 21.83 2.29
CA THR A 96 3.79 20.54 1.61
C THR A 96 4.31 19.43 2.51
N VAL A 97 3.46 18.45 2.82
CA VAL A 97 3.84 17.19 3.45
C VAL A 97 3.62 16.07 2.43
N GLU A 98 4.68 15.35 2.15
CA GLU A 98 4.70 14.26 1.20
C GLU A 98 5.13 12.98 1.93
N VAL A 99 4.38 11.90 1.72
CA VAL A 99 4.63 10.60 2.32
C VAL A 99 4.76 9.60 1.19
N ARG A 100 5.95 9.01 1.02
CA ARG A 100 6.28 8.09 -0.07
C ARG A 100 6.59 6.70 0.46
N ILE A 101 6.07 5.67 -0.23
CA ILE A 101 6.40 4.26 0.03
C ILE A 101 6.70 3.58 -1.30
N PRO A 102 7.85 2.88 -1.43
CA PRO A 102 8.13 2.03 -2.58
C PRO A 102 7.07 0.93 -2.73
N TYR A 103 6.65 0.64 -3.96
CA TYR A 103 5.62 -0.38 -4.20
C TYR A 103 6.06 -1.78 -3.72
N GLU A 104 7.36 -2.08 -3.81
CA GLU A 104 7.93 -3.35 -3.36
C GLU A 104 7.73 -3.63 -1.86
N ASP A 105 7.71 -2.58 -1.04
CA ASP A 105 7.47 -2.69 0.42
C ASP A 105 6.00 -2.87 0.76
N VAL A 106 5.10 -2.52 -0.16
CA VAL A 106 3.65 -2.67 -0.01
C VAL A 106 3.17 -4.01 -0.56
N SER A 107 3.81 -4.55 -1.59
CA SER A 107 3.32 -5.73 -2.29
C SER A 107 3.36 -7.01 -1.43
N LEU A 108 2.28 -7.79 -1.44
CA LEU A 108 2.19 -9.07 -0.74
C LEU A 108 2.89 -10.20 -1.50
N LEU A 109 2.99 -10.06 -2.82
CA LEU A 109 3.61 -11.04 -3.72
C LEU A 109 4.98 -10.58 -4.23
N GLY A 110 5.49 -9.46 -3.70
CA GLY A 110 6.69 -8.78 -4.19
C GLY A 110 6.54 -8.34 -5.64
N GLY A 111 7.63 -8.39 -6.41
CA GLY A 111 7.65 -7.95 -7.81
C GLY A 111 6.83 -8.80 -8.81
N PHE A 112 5.99 -9.74 -8.37
CA PHE A 112 5.25 -10.67 -9.24
C PHE A 112 4.35 -9.97 -10.27
N PHE A 113 3.72 -8.85 -9.89
CA PHE A 113 2.88 -8.05 -10.78
C PHE A 113 3.56 -6.76 -11.30
N GLY A 114 4.85 -6.59 -11.02
CA GLY A 114 5.67 -5.45 -11.43
C GLY A 114 6.42 -4.80 -10.28
N THR A 115 7.54 -4.15 -10.60
CA THR A 115 8.42 -3.44 -9.65
C THR A 115 8.54 -1.95 -9.99
N HIS A 116 7.56 -1.39 -10.71
CA HIS A 116 7.62 0.01 -11.10
C HIS A 116 7.18 0.87 -9.91
N ASP A 117 8.01 1.86 -9.58
CA ASP A 117 7.68 2.89 -8.60
C ASP A 117 6.50 3.69 -9.14
N TYR A 118 5.30 3.28 -8.77
CA TYR A 118 4.14 4.12 -8.90
C TYR A 118 4.26 5.17 -7.79
N ASP A 119 4.44 6.45 -8.15
CA ASP A 119 4.26 7.54 -7.18
C ASP A 119 2.82 7.44 -6.65
N LEU A 120 2.64 6.85 -5.45
CA LEU A 120 1.34 6.62 -4.81
C LEU A 120 0.85 7.83 -4.01
#